data_AF-A0A395YFS0-F1
#
_entry.id   AF-A0A395YFS0-F1
#
_cell.length_a   1.000
_cell.length_b   1.000
_cell.length_c   1.000
_cell.angle_alpha   90.00
_cell.angle_beta   90.00
_cell.angle_gamma   90.00
#
_symmetry.space_group_name_H-M   'P 1'
#
loop_
_entity.id
_entity.type
_entity.pdbx_description
1 polymer ?
#
loop_
_entity_poly.entity_id
_entity_poly.type
_entity_poly.pdbx_seq_one_letter_code
_entity_poly.pdbx_strand_id
1 'polypeptide(L)'
;MQVQKRKQNMEKGFDQIKTFIYDNLEKNCRKCSNNKNIVLFEPLTDECEEVGIVFLGLSPGEAEWKAGHPFASEEDQLCRKMFKEQGLMECGILLFNACCCMHTPDHPPADEEIYYCFDNFEKALELIPDRAVIVPTGAPSLRRMGIIDNPETAMNEIYTYEVMQFCRWYIFLPL
;
A
#
# COMPACT_ATOMS: atom_id res chain seq x y z
N MET A 1 6.13 -0.19 34.46
CA MET A 1 4.87 0.42 33.99
C MET A 1 4.93 0.99 32.57
N GLN A 2 6.01 1.64 32.13
CA GLN A 2 6.11 2.18 30.75
C GLN A 2 6.35 1.11 29.66
N VAL A 3 7.06 0.03 29.99
CA VAL A 3 7.35 -1.08 29.05
C VAL A 3 6.09 -1.91 28.71
N GLN A 4 5.23 -2.18 29.69
CA GLN A 4 3.93 -2.84 29.48
C GLN A 4 2.97 -2.00 28.62
N LYS A 5 3.04 -0.66 28.72
CA LYS A 5 2.18 0.28 27.99
C LYS A 5 2.60 0.46 26.52
N ARG A 6 3.91 0.30 26.23
CA ARG A 6 4.42 0.16 24.85
C ARG A 6 4.04 -1.18 24.23
N LYS A 7 4.21 -2.29 24.97
CA LYS A 7 3.81 -3.64 24.50
C LYS A 7 2.31 -3.77 24.20
N GLN A 8 1.44 -3.15 25.00
CA GLN A 8 -0.01 -3.07 24.70
C GLN A 8 -0.37 -2.16 23.51
N ASN A 9 0.58 -1.41 22.95
CA ASN A 9 0.38 -0.54 21.78
C ASN A 9 0.93 -1.13 20.47
N MET A 10 1.71 -2.21 20.51
CA MET A 10 2.45 -2.76 19.36
C MET A 10 1.67 -3.84 18.60
N GLU A 11 0.90 -4.69 19.29
CA GLU A 11 -0.13 -5.57 18.67
C GLU A 11 -1.24 -4.78 17.94
N LYS A 12 -1.22 -3.43 17.96
CA LYS A 12 -2.27 -2.57 17.39
C LYS A 12 -1.98 -2.01 16.00
N GLY A 13 -0.73 -2.00 15.50
CA GLY A 13 -0.39 -1.24 14.28
C GLY A 13 -1.15 -1.73 13.04
N PHE A 14 -0.97 -3.00 12.67
CA PHE A 14 -1.69 -3.58 11.53
C PHE A 14 -3.20 -3.62 11.73
N ASP A 15 -3.68 -3.82 12.97
CA ASP A 15 -5.12 -3.81 13.27
C ASP A 15 -5.73 -2.39 13.16
N GLN A 16 -4.96 -1.35 13.50
CA GLN A 16 -5.35 0.05 13.25
C GLN A 16 -5.43 0.34 11.76
N ILE A 17 -4.45 -0.14 10.98
CA ILE A 17 -4.47 -0.02 9.51
C ILE A 17 -5.73 -0.72 8.97
N LYS A 18 -5.97 -1.99 9.32
CA LYS A 18 -7.17 -2.73 8.88
C LYS A 18 -8.46 -2.03 9.26
N THR A 19 -8.57 -1.56 10.50
CA THR A 19 -9.74 -0.82 11.00
C THR A 19 -10.01 0.41 10.15
N PHE A 20 -8.97 1.21 9.90
CA PHE A 20 -9.10 2.40 9.05
C PHE A 20 -9.53 2.04 7.63
N ILE A 21 -8.96 0.99 7.05
CA ILE A 21 -9.30 0.55 5.70
C ILE A 21 -10.79 0.17 5.63
N TYR A 22 -11.28 -0.65 6.56
CA TYR A 22 -12.71 -1.02 6.57
C TYR A 22 -13.63 0.20 6.68
N ASP A 23 -13.31 1.14 7.58
CA ASP A 23 -14.04 2.40 7.73
C ASP A 23 -14.04 3.23 6.44
N ASN A 24 -12.90 3.31 5.76
CA ASN A 24 -12.75 4.05 4.52
C ASN A 24 -13.54 3.40 3.37
N LEU A 25 -13.45 2.07 3.26
CA LEU A 25 -14.18 1.29 2.26
C LEU A 25 -15.71 1.46 2.45
N GLU A 26 -16.22 1.41 3.68
CA GLU A 26 -17.65 1.63 3.95
C GLU A 26 -18.13 3.03 3.52
N LYS A 27 -17.29 4.05 3.75
CA LYS A 27 -17.63 5.45 3.46
C LYS A 27 -17.54 5.79 1.98
N ASN A 28 -16.53 5.26 1.28
CA ASN A 28 -16.14 5.74 -0.04
C ASN A 28 -16.41 4.75 -1.19
N CYS A 29 -16.43 3.43 -0.96
CA CYS A 29 -16.60 2.46 -2.07
C CYS A 29 -17.94 2.54 -2.80
N ARG A 30 -18.96 3.17 -2.21
CA ARG A 30 -20.22 3.46 -2.90
C ARG A 30 -20.09 4.48 -4.05
N LYS A 31 -18.95 5.15 -4.15
CA LYS A 31 -18.62 6.13 -5.19
C LYS A 31 -17.81 5.51 -6.33
N CYS A 32 -17.27 4.30 -6.13
CA CYS A 32 -16.46 3.59 -7.11
C CYS A 32 -17.34 2.83 -8.11
N SER A 33 -16.84 2.62 -9.33
CA SER A 33 -17.48 1.73 -10.31
C SER A 33 -17.37 0.25 -9.94
N ASN A 34 -16.33 -0.12 -9.21
CA ASN A 34 -16.05 -1.44 -8.68
C ASN A 34 -15.73 -1.34 -7.17
N ASN A 35 -16.35 -2.22 -6.40
CA ASN A 35 -16.19 -2.31 -4.94
C ASN A 35 -16.28 -3.76 -4.43
N LYS A 36 -15.96 -4.72 -5.30
CA LYS A 36 -16.04 -6.14 -5.01
C LYS A 36 -14.64 -6.74 -4.90
N ASN A 37 -14.58 -7.98 -4.40
CA ASN A 37 -13.38 -8.81 -4.44
C ASN A 37 -12.18 -8.09 -3.82
N ILE A 38 -12.40 -7.57 -2.61
CA ILE A 38 -11.40 -6.78 -1.87
C ILE A 38 -10.29 -7.70 -1.37
N VAL A 39 -9.05 -7.30 -1.61
CA VAL A 39 -7.84 -7.87 -1.03
C VAL A 39 -7.14 -6.75 -0.26
N LEU A 40 -6.88 -7.00 1.01
CA LEU A 40 -6.17 -6.05 1.86
C LEU A 40 -4.65 -6.18 1.67
N PHE A 41 -3.89 -5.52 2.53
CA PHE A 41 -2.45 -5.67 2.61
C PHE A 41 -2.05 -6.98 3.30
N GLU A 42 -0.79 -7.37 3.12
CA GLU A 42 -0.17 -8.49 3.84
C GLU A 42 1.17 -8.05 4.45
N PRO A 43 1.33 -8.14 5.77
CA PRO A 43 2.63 -8.02 6.39
C PRO A 43 3.39 -9.35 6.32
N LEU A 44 4.66 -9.30 5.92
CA LEU A 44 5.63 -10.40 6.02
C LEU A 44 6.61 -10.14 7.16
N THR A 45 6.06 -9.72 8.29
CA THR A 45 6.69 -9.44 9.59
C THR A 45 5.60 -9.49 10.65
N ASP A 46 5.99 -9.77 11.89
CA ASP A 46 5.06 -9.88 13.01
C ASP A 46 4.62 -8.51 13.54
N GLU A 47 5.48 -7.49 13.43
CA GLU A 47 5.27 -6.19 14.09
C GLU A 47 5.31 -5.01 13.10
N CYS A 48 4.38 -4.08 13.27
CA CYS A 48 4.28 -2.89 12.40
C CYS A 48 5.55 -2.01 12.46
N GLU A 49 6.23 -1.97 13.62
CA GLU A 49 7.47 -1.21 13.83
C GLU A 49 8.70 -1.82 13.13
N GLU A 50 8.60 -3.09 12.69
CA GLU A 50 9.66 -3.79 11.97
C GLU A 50 9.61 -3.51 10.48
N VAL A 51 8.50 -2.98 9.94
CA VAL A 51 8.35 -2.69 8.51
C VAL A 51 9.44 -1.71 8.07
N GLY A 52 10.32 -2.19 7.19
CA GLY A 52 11.40 -1.42 6.57
C GLY A 52 11.25 -1.31 5.05
N ILE A 53 10.42 -2.14 4.42
CA ILE A 53 10.16 -2.10 2.98
C ILE A 53 8.66 -2.25 2.73
N VAL A 54 8.13 -1.42 1.83
CA VAL A 54 6.74 -1.51 1.36
C VAL A 54 6.73 -1.72 -0.15
N PHE A 55 6.21 -2.85 -0.63
CA PHE A 55 5.96 -3.02 -2.06
C PHE A 55 4.56 -2.53 -2.39
N LEU A 56 4.45 -1.67 -3.40
CA LEU A 56 3.19 -1.04 -3.81
C LEU A 56 2.82 -1.43 -5.25
N GLY A 57 1.83 -2.31 -5.38
CA GLY A 57 1.18 -2.59 -6.66
C GLY A 57 0.03 -1.61 -6.96
N LEU A 58 -0.62 -1.79 -8.12
CA LEU A 58 -1.76 -0.96 -8.52
C LEU A 58 -3.06 -1.46 -7.88
N SER A 59 -3.41 -2.72 -8.14
CA SER A 59 -4.65 -3.36 -7.72
C SER A 59 -4.49 -4.88 -7.76
N PRO A 60 -5.21 -5.63 -6.90
CA PRO A 60 -5.17 -7.08 -6.92
C PRO A 60 -5.59 -7.66 -8.27
N GLY A 61 -4.89 -8.70 -8.71
CA GLY A 61 -5.33 -9.58 -9.80
C GLY A 61 -6.21 -10.75 -9.33
N GLU A 62 -6.57 -11.63 -10.26
CA GLU A 62 -7.39 -12.81 -9.98
C GLU A 62 -6.71 -13.78 -9.00
N ALA A 63 -5.39 -13.98 -9.13
CA ALA A 63 -4.61 -14.84 -8.23
C ALA A 63 -4.63 -14.32 -6.79
N GLU A 64 -4.42 -13.01 -6.61
CA GLU A 64 -4.45 -12.34 -5.30
C GLU A 64 -5.83 -12.42 -4.65
N TRP A 65 -6.89 -12.23 -5.45
CA TRP A 65 -8.26 -12.38 -4.95
C TRP A 65 -8.54 -13.81 -4.47
N LYS A 66 -8.13 -14.83 -5.23
CA LYS A 66 -8.30 -16.23 -4.85
C LYS A 66 -7.47 -16.60 -3.62
N ALA A 67 -6.26 -16.05 -3.50
CA ALA A 67 -5.37 -16.29 -2.37
C ALA A 67 -5.78 -15.52 -1.11
N GLY A 68 -6.44 -14.38 -1.27
CA GLY A 68 -6.85 -13.49 -0.17
C GLY A 68 -5.75 -12.55 0.32
N HIS A 69 -4.63 -12.46 -0.40
CA HIS A 69 -3.51 -11.57 -0.07
C HIS A 69 -2.84 -11.05 -1.36
N PRO A 70 -2.17 -9.89 -1.31
CA PRO A 70 -1.58 -9.28 -2.50
C PRO A 70 -0.31 -10.04 -2.91
N PHE A 71 0.19 -9.79 -4.13
CA PHE A 71 1.37 -10.45 -4.70
C PHE A 71 1.30 -11.99 -4.59
N ALA A 72 0.34 -12.62 -5.27
CA ALA A 72 0.09 -14.06 -5.19
C ALA A 72 0.14 -14.80 -6.54
N SER A 73 0.51 -14.13 -7.63
CA SER A 73 0.71 -14.78 -8.93
C SER A 73 1.90 -15.75 -8.92
N GLU A 74 2.10 -16.50 -10.01
CA GLU A 74 3.29 -17.34 -10.17
C GLU A 74 4.58 -16.49 -10.20
N GLU A 75 4.53 -15.33 -10.86
CA GLU A 75 5.61 -14.35 -10.87
C GLU A 75 5.87 -13.77 -9.47
N ASP A 76 4.81 -13.50 -8.71
CA ASP A 76 4.96 -13.00 -7.34
C ASP A 76 5.60 -14.02 -6.41
N GLN A 77 5.34 -15.31 -6.61
CA GLN A 77 6.03 -16.38 -5.86
C GLN A 77 7.53 -16.38 -6.14
N LEU A 78 7.94 -16.09 -7.39
CA LEU A 78 9.34 -15.89 -7.73
C LEU A 78 9.90 -14.65 -7.01
N CYS A 79 9.19 -13.52 -7.01
CA CYS A 79 9.59 -12.31 -6.28
C CYS A 79 9.76 -12.58 -4.78
N ARG A 80 8.82 -13.29 -4.14
CA ARG A 80 8.90 -13.67 -2.72
C ARG A 80 10.11 -14.56 -2.43
N LYS A 81 10.45 -15.48 -3.33
CA LYS A 81 11.67 -16.29 -3.22
C LYS A 81 12.92 -15.41 -3.26
N MET A 82 12.96 -14.43 -4.16
CA MET A 82 14.06 -13.47 -4.24
C MET A 82 14.17 -12.62 -2.97
N PHE A 83 13.06 -12.17 -2.38
CA PHE A 83 13.10 -11.43 -1.11
C PHE A 83 13.83 -12.22 -0.02
N LYS A 84 13.54 -13.52 0.07
CA LYS A 84 14.20 -14.43 1.01
C LYS A 84 15.68 -14.63 0.68
N GLU A 85 16.01 -14.87 -0.59
CA GLU A 85 17.38 -15.12 -1.04
C GLU A 85 18.29 -13.89 -0.85
N GLN A 86 17.73 -12.69 -0.97
CA GLN A 86 18.45 -11.42 -0.76
C GLN A 86 18.41 -10.91 0.69
N GLY A 87 17.82 -11.67 1.62
CA GLY A 87 17.74 -11.29 3.05
C GLY A 87 16.75 -10.17 3.36
N LEU A 88 15.91 -9.75 2.40
CA LEU A 88 14.95 -8.65 2.59
C LEU A 88 13.87 -8.96 3.64
N MET A 89 13.63 -10.24 3.92
CA MET A 89 12.69 -10.63 4.98
C MET A 89 13.14 -10.12 6.37
N GLU A 90 14.45 -9.93 6.59
CA GLU A 90 14.98 -9.37 7.85
C GLU A 90 14.66 -7.88 8.00
N CYS A 91 14.33 -7.18 6.91
CA CYS A 91 13.95 -5.78 6.94
C CYS A 91 12.48 -5.54 7.30
N GLY A 92 11.66 -6.59 7.37
CA GLY A 92 10.21 -6.48 7.52
C GLY A 92 9.54 -5.90 6.27
N ILE A 93 8.72 -6.71 5.59
CA ILE A 93 8.07 -6.33 4.34
C ILE A 93 6.57 -6.11 4.56
N LEU A 94 6.02 -5.04 3.99
CA LEU A 94 4.60 -4.82 3.85
C LEU A 94 4.22 -4.84 2.37
N LEU A 95 3.26 -5.67 2.00
CA LEU A 95 2.75 -5.78 0.63
C LEU A 95 1.41 -5.06 0.54
N PHE A 96 1.30 -4.08 -0.36
CA PHE A 96 0.13 -3.21 -0.48
C PHE A 96 -0.21 -2.93 -1.95
N ASN A 97 -1.47 -2.61 -2.23
CA ASN A 97 -1.93 -2.13 -3.54
C ASN A 97 -2.59 -0.76 -3.41
N ALA A 98 -2.38 0.13 -4.38
CA ALA A 98 -2.99 1.47 -4.40
C ALA A 98 -4.52 1.44 -4.41
N CYS A 99 -5.12 0.38 -4.96
CA CYS A 99 -6.54 0.06 -4.88
C CYS A 99 -6.73 -1.35 -4.28
N CYS A 100 -7.63 -1.51 -3.32
CA CYS A 100 -7.88 -2.80 -2.66
C CYS A 100 -8.82 -3.72 -3.44
N CYS A 101 -9.55 -3.24 -4.45
CA CYS A 101 -10.51 -4.05 -5.21
C CYS A 101 -9.84 -4.74 -6.40
N MET A 102 -10.18 -6.00 -6.66
CA MET A 102 -9.62 -6.76 -7.78
C MET A 102 -10.03 -6.18 -9.14
N HIS A 103 -9.05 -6.09 -10.04
CA HIS A 103 -9.19 -5.62 -11.42
C HIS A 103 -8.45 -6.56 -12.38
N THR A 104 -8.79 -6.51 -13.66
CA THR A 104 -8.08 -7.26 -14.71
C THR A 104 -7.16 -6.31 -15.50
N PRO A 105 -6.13 -6.83 -16.19
CA PRO A 105 -5.23 -5.98 -16.99
C PRO A 105 -5.97 -5.13 -18.05
N ASP A 106 -7.02 -5.66 -18.66
CA ASP A 106 -7.82 -4.95 -19.68
C ASP A 106 -8.82 -3.94 -19.07
N HIS A 107 -9.07 -4.03 -17.77
CA HIS A 107 -9.98 -3.17 -17.01
C HIS A 107 -9.30 -2.72 -15.71
N PRO A 108 -8.25 -1.86 -15.79
CA PRO A 108 -7.57 -1.34 -14.61
C PRO A 108 -8.52 -0.45 -13.79
N PRO A 109 -8.21 -0.19 -12.50
CA PRO A 109 -8.99 0.71 -11.69
C PRO A 109 -9.03 2.12 -12.30
N ALA A 110 -10.20 2.75 -12.26
CA ALA A 110 -10.37 4.13 -12.68
C ALA A 110 -9.68 5.09 -11.70
N ASP A 111 -9.32 6.29 -12.17
CA ASP A 111 -8.63 7.29 -11.36
C ASP A 111 -9.40 7.65 -10.07
N GLU A 112 -10.73 7.68 -10.12
CA GLU A 112 -11.59 7.92 -8.95
C GLU A 112 -11.51 6.79 -7.91
N GLU A 113 -11.37 5.54 -8.38
CA GLU A 113 -11.25 4.37 -7.50
C GLU A 113 -9.90 4.35 -6.80
N ILE A 114 -8.83 4.67 -7.55
CA ILE A 114 -7.49 4.85 -6.98
C ILE A 114 -7.52 6.03 -6.00
N TYR A 115 -8.15 7.15 -6.36
CA TYR A 115 -8.21 8.34 -5.51
C TYR A 115 -8.79 8.01 -4.12
N TYR A 116 -9.97 7.40 -4.05
CA TYR A 116 -10.59 7.08 -2.75
C TYR A 116 -9.87 5.96 -1.99
N CYS A 117 -9.25 5.03 -2.70
CA CYS A 117 -8.61 3.89 -2.06
C CYS A 117 -7.18 4.21 -1.59
N PHE A 118 -6.49 5.16 -2.22
CA PHE A 118 -5.11 5.47 -1.88
C PHE A 118 -4.94 6.07 -0.48
N ASP A 119 -5.98 6.73 0.06
CA ASP A 119 -6.01 7.17 1.46
C ASP A 119 -5.69 6.01 2.44
N ASN A 120 -6.03 4.76 2.07
CA ASN A 120 -5.69 3.56 2.84
C ASN A 120 -4.19 3.32 2.92
N PHE A 121 -3.50 3.50 1.80
CA PHE A 121 -2.05 3.33 1.72
C PHE A 121 -1.34 4.44 2.48
N GLU A 122 -1.74 5.70 2.30
CA GLU A 122 -1.16 6.82 3.04
C GLU A 122 -1.35 6.65 4.56
N LYS A 123 -2.52 6.15 4.99
CA LYS A 123 -2.71 5.85 6.40
C LYS A 123 -1.78 4.75 6.92
N ALA A 124 -1.51 3.72 6.11
CA ALA A 124 -0.54 2.70 6.47
C ALA A 124 0.86 3.31 6.63
N LEU A 125 1.27 4.22 5.73
CA LEU A 125 2.54 4.93 5.83
C LEU A 125 2.67 5.76 7.11
N GLU A 126 1.59 6.37 7.61
CA GLU A 126 1.60 7.10 8.89
C GLU A 126 1.81 6.20 10.13
N LEU A 127 1.56 4.89 10.01
CA LEU A 127 1.57 3.93 11.13
C LEU A 127 2.79 3.01 11.12
N ILE A 128 3.55 2.98 10.03
CA ILE A 128 4.83 2.27 9.93
C ILE A 128 5.99 3.26 10.18
N PRO A 129 7.23 2.78 10.36
CA PRO A 129 8.38 3.66 10.53
C PRO A 129 8.64 4.57 9.31
N ASP A 130 8.90 5.86 9.56
CA ASP A 130 9.25 6.86 8.53
C ASP A 130 10.50 6.48 7.69
N ARG A 131 11.32 5.57 8.21
CA ARG A 131 12.51 5.03 7.53
C ARG A 131 12.19 3.94 6.49
N ALA A 132 10.93 3.51 6.38
CA ALA A 132 10.55 2.46 5.46
C ALA A 132 10.73 2.91 4.00
N VAL A 133 11.28 2.04 3.16
CA VAL A 133 11.48 2.30 1.73
C VAL A 133 10.26 1.80 0.95
N ILE A 134 9.68 2.65 0.11
CA ILE A 134 8.57 2.27 -0.77
C ILE A 134 9.12 1.84 -2.12
N VAL A 135 8.66 0.69 -2.61
CA VAL A 135 9.04 0.09 -3.90
C VAL A 135 7.78 -0.07 -4.75
N PRO A 136 7.44 0.92 -5.60
CA PRO A 136 6.31 0.80 -6.52
C PRO A 136 6.60 -0.22 -7.61
N THR A 137 5.71 -1.18 -7.80
CA THR A 137 5.87 -2.26 -8.80
C THR A 137 5.06 -1.95 -10.06
N GLY A 138 5.76 -1.36 -11.05
CA GLY A 138 5.20 -1.05 -12.37
C GLY A 138 4.88 0.43 -12.59
N ALA A 139 4.68 0.79 -13.86
CA ALA A 139 4.47 2.20 -14.24
C ALA A 139 3.22 2.86 -13.62
N PRO A 140 2.07 2.17 -13.46
CA PRO A 140 0.90 2.79 -12.83
C PRO A 140 1.11 3.16 -11.36
N SER A 141 1.77 2.30 -10.56
CA SER A 141 2.05 2.58 -9.15
C SER A 141 3.12 3.67 -9.00
N LEU A 142 4.16 3.68 -9.85
CA LEU A 142 5.13 4.79 -9.93
C LEU A 142 4.43 6.13 -10.16
N ARG A 143 3.57 6.21 -11.19
CA ARG A 143 2.81 7.43 -11.48
C ARG A 143 1.93 7.86 -10.32
N ARG A 144 1.34 6.91 -9.60
CA ARG A 144 0.52 7.22 -8.42
C ARG A 144 1.34 7.84 -7.29
N MET A 145 2.62 7.51 -7.18
CA MET A 145 3.58 8.13 -6.26
C MET A 145 4.10 9.48 -6.75
N GLY A 146 3.61 10.01 -7.88
CA GLY A 146 4.05 11.27 -8.47
C GLY A 146 5.32 11.15 -9.31
N ILE A 147 5.84 9.94 -9.53
CA ILE A 147 7.03 9.71 -10.36
C ILE A 147 6.57 9.61 -11.83
N ILE A 148 6.88 10.66 -12.60
CA ILE A 148 6.52 10.76 -14.02
C ILE A 148 7.61 10.25 -14.97
N ASP A 149 8.78 9.92 -14.42
CA ASP A 149 9.86 9.31 -15.18
C ASP A 149 9.42 7.95 -15.74
N ASN A 150 9.99 7.58 -16.88
CA ASN A 150 9.77 6.23 -17.39
C ASN A 150 10.41 5.21 -16.42
N PRO A 151 9.92 3.96 -16.35
CA PRO A 151 10.39 2.99 -15.36
C PRO A 151 11.90 2.72 -15.41
N GLU A 152 12.52 2.71 -16.58
CA GLU A 152 13.97 2.47 -16.72
C GLU A 152 14.79 3.59 -16.08
N THR A 153 14.38 4.84 -16.25
CA THR A 153 14.99 5.98 -15.55
C THR A 153 14.71 5.92 -14.05
N ALA A 154 13.45 5.71 -13.66
CA ALA A 154 13.05 5.71 -12.25
C ALA A 154 13.75 4.64 -11.41
N MET A 155 14.08 3.49 -12.00
CA MET A 155 14.82 2.42 -11.32
C MET A 155 16.25 2.81 -10.91
N ASN A 156 16.81 3.87 -11.49
CA ASN A 156 18.18 4.33 -11.22
C ASN A 156 18.23 5.52 -10.26
N GLU A 157 17.09 5.98 -9.76
CA GLU A 157 16.96 7.19 -8.95
C GLU A 157 16.34 6.87 -7.58
N ILE A 158 16.61 7.74 -6.59
CA ILE A 158 15.95 7.68 -5.28
C ILE A 158 15.05 8.91 -5.15
N TYR A 159 13.77 8.66 -4.90
CA TYR A 159 12.77 9.70 -4.69
C TYR A 159 12.44 9.82 -3.21
N THR A 160 12.12 11.04 -2.76
CA THR A 160 11.56 11.28 -1.44
C THR A 160 10.05 11.37 -1.55
N TYR A 161 9.34 10.64 -0.70
CA TYR A 161 7.89 10.71 -0.59
C TYR A 161 7.52 11.31 0.76
N GLU A 162 6.76 12.40 0.74
CA GLU A 162 6.19 12.99 1.95
C GLU A 162 4.70 12.65 1.98
N VAL A 163 4.27 11.95 3.03
CA VAL A 163 2.85 11.70 3.27
C VAL A 163 2.19 13.05 3.49
N MET A 164 1.25 13.42 2.63
CA MET A 164 0.49 14.65 2.81
C MET A 164 -0.42 14.51 4.03
N GLN A 165 0.03 14.97 5.20
CA GLN A 165 -0.86 15.22 6.34
C GLN A 165 -1.87 16.28 5.91
N PHE A 166 -3.01 15.87 5.39
CA PHE A 166 -4.04 16.80 4.93
C PHE A 166 -4.61 17.60 6.11
N CYS A 167 -4.07 18.81 6.32
CA CYS A 167 -4.94 19.97 6.49
C CYS A 167 -5.81 20.09 5.23
N ARG A 168 -6.98 19.43 5.26
CA ARG A 168 -8.05 19.58 4.26
C ARG A 168 -8.65 20.99 4.33
N TRP A 169 -7.93 21.99 3.83
CA TRP A 169 -8.47 23.32 3.49
C TRP A 169 -7.67 23.92 2.33
N TYR A 170 -8.02 23.56 1.10
CA TYR A 170 -7.71 24.43 -0.04
C TYR A 170 -8.94 25.31 -0.30
N ILE A 171 -8.94 26.50 0.31
CA ILE A 171 -9.75 27.62 -0.18
C ILE A 171 -9.11 28.06 -1.49
N PHE A 172 -9.70 27.69 -2.62
CA PHE A 172 -9.43 28.38 -3.87
C PHE A 172 -9.98 29.80 -3.74
N LEU A 173 -9.11 30.79 -3.51
CA LEU A 173 -9.43 32.17 -3.84
C LEU A 173 -9.14 32.38 -5.33
N PRO A 174 -10.10 32.88 -6.11
CA PRO A 174 -9.85 33.25 -7.50
C PRO A 174 -8.98 34.51 -7.53
N LEU A 175 -7.95 34.48 -8.38
CA LEU A 175 -7.39 35.70 -8.99
C LEU A 175 -7.93 35.80 -10.42
#